data_AF-A0A521F944-F1
#
_entry.id   AF-A0A521F944-F1
#
_cell.length_a   1.000
_cell.length_b   1.000
_cell.length_c   1.000
_cell.angle_alpha   90.00
_cell.angle_beta   90.00
_cell.angle_gamma   90.00
#
_symmetry.space_group_name_H-M   'P 1'
#
loop_
_entity.id
_entity.type
_entity.pdbx_description
1 polymer ?
#
loop_
_entity_poly.entity_id
_entity_poly.type
_entity_poly.pdbx_seq_one_letter_code
_entity_poly.pdbx_strand_id
1 'polypeptide(L)'
;MKTLHIAVLITNLFFISSHSQNAFELTIQRQLSSKVCTMGYLVADGEVLCYTLELPWADNLNNISCVPAGRYAGILRYDKSDKWRIQLENVPNRTGVQIHIGNYTSEIKGCVLVGKEAQIEHCSVQNSSQAYLKIKKAFYGSDTPSSTPNKPIFVTFK
;
A
#
# COMPACT_ATOMS: atom_id res chain seq x y z
N MET A 1 -45.61 54.59 17.60
CA MET A 1 -45.40 53.12 17.61
C MET A 1 -44.50 52.77 16.42
N LYS A 2 -43.21 52.48 16.64
CA LYS A 2 -42.29 52.03 15.59
C LYS A 2 -41.71 50.69 16.05
N THR A 3 -42.09 49.62 15.35
CA THR A 3 -41.61 48.26 15.61
C THR A 3 -40.24 48.08 14.98
N LEU A 4 -39.23 47.88 15.83
CA LEU A 4 -37.85 47.61 15.44
C LEU A 4 -37.76 46.14 14.97
N HIS A 5 -37.47 45.92 13.68
CA HIS A 5 -37.19 44.59 13.15
C HIS A 5 -35.70 44.29 13.31
N ILE A 6 -35.36 43.39 14.23
CA ILE A 6 -34.00 42.88 14.39
C ILE A 6 -33.83 41.71 13.41
N ALA A 7 -33.09 41.94 12.33
CA ALA A 7 -32.66 40.88 11.44
C ALA A 7 -31.48 40.13 12.09
N VAL A 8 -31.71 38.89 12.53
CA VAL A 8 -30.65 38.01 13.02
C VAL A 8 -29.95 37.39 11.81
N LEU A 9 -28.77 37.91 11.49
CA LEU A 9 -27.90 37.36 10.45
C LEU A 9 -27.21 36.09 11.00
N ILE A 10 -27.82 34.92 10.76
CA ILE A 10 -27.20 33.63 11.09
C ILE A 10 -26.10 33.39 10.06
N THR A 11 -24.86 33.71 10.42
CA THR A 11 -23.69 33.30 9.65
C THR A 11 -23.48 31.81 9.86
N ASN A 12 -23.78 31.02 8.83
CA ASN A 12 -23.38 29.61 8.80
C ASN A 12 -21.85 29.54 8.73
N LEU A 13 -21.21 29.41 9.89
CA LEU A 13 -19.81 29.00 9.97
C LEU A 13 -19.72 27.55 9.48
N PHE A 14 -19.35 27.37 8.21
CA PHE A 14 -18.94 26.06 7.71
C PHE A 14 -17.62 25.68 8.40
N PHE A 15 -17.71 24.90 9.48
CA PHE A 15 -16.57 24.16 9.99
C PHE A 15 -16.18 23.11 8.95
N ILE A 16 -15.20 23.43 8.09
CA ILE A 16 -14.50 22.42 7.31
C ILE A 16 -13.65 21.64 8.31
N SER A 17 -14.25 20.65 8.96
CA SER A 17 -13.49 19.61 9.65
C SER A 17 -12.72 18.88 8.57
N SER A 18 -11.42 19.15 8.43
CA SER A 18 -10.51 18.26 7.71
C SER A 18 -10.44 16.95 8.49
N HIS A 19 -11.45 16.11 8.35
CA HIS A 19 -11.41 14.73 8.82
C HIS A 19 -10.30 14.05 8.03
N SER A 20 -9.11 13.94 8.63
CA SER A 20 -8.13 12.98 8.17
C SER A 20 -8.82 11.61 8.28
N GLN A 21 -9.14 11.03 7.12
CA GLN A 21 -9.63 9.66 7.04
C GLN A 21 -8.62 8.74 7.74
N ASN A 22 -9.10 7.69 8.42
CA ASN A 22 -8.23 6.73 9.11
C ASN A 22 -7.09 6.27 8.18
N ALA A 23 -5.91 6.08 8.75
CA ALA A 23 -4.73 5.63 8.02
C ALA A 23 -5.01 4.30 7.29
N PHE A 24 -4.45 4.15 6.09
CA PHE A 24 -4.44 2.88 5.39
C PHE A 24 -3.25 2.05 5.89
N GLU A 25 -3.52 1.17 6.85
CA GLU A 25 -2.53 0.30 7.47
C GLU A 25 -2.43 -1.03 6.72
N LEU A 26 -1.25 -1.31 6.17
CA LEU A 26 -0.91 -2.57 5.55
C LEU A 26 0.10 -3.32 6.40
N THR A 27 -0.03 -4.64 6.46
CA THR A 27 0.98 -5.53 7.03
C THR A 27 1.41 -6.56 6.00
N ILE A 28 2.70 -6.63 5.71
CA ILE A 28 3.29 -7.79 5.04
C ILE A 28 3.66 -8.79 6.13
N GLN A 29 2.96 -9.92 6.17
CA GLN A 29 3.21 -11.01 7.10
C GLN A 29 3.98 -12.11 6.37
N ARG A 30 5.30 -12.17 6.58
CA ARG A 30 6.15 -13.19 5.95
C ARG A 30 5.86 -14.56 6.55
N GLN A 31 5.56 -15.53 5.69
CA GLN A 31 5.25 -16.90 6.07
C GLN A 31 6.38 -17.86 5.73
N LEU A 32 7.12 -17.54 4.66
CA LEU A 32 8.23 -18.34 4.17
C LEU A 32 9.41 -17.42 3.91
N SER A 33 10.56 -17.75 4.50
CA SER A 33 11.84 -17.13 4.19
C SER A 33 12.83 -18.23 3.85
N SER A 34 13.30 -18.26 2.61
CA SER A 34 14.28 -19.22 2.11
C SER A 34 15.50 -18.51 1.53
N LYS A 35 16.47 -19.28 1.03
CA LYS A 35 17.62 -18.74 0.30
C LYS A 35 17.27 -18.24 -1.10
N VAL A 36 16.06 -18.51 -1.59
CA VAL A 36 15.63 -18.20 -2.96
C VAL A 36 14.63 -17.05 -3.01
N CYS A 37 13.71 -16.98 -2.05
CA CYS A 37 12.71 -15.93 -1.97
C CYS A 37 12.13 -15.79 -0.56
N THR A 38 11.41 -14.69 -0.34
CA THR A 38 10.54 -14.51 0.82
C THR A 38 9.10 -14.37 0.33
N MET A 39 8.17 -15.12 0.92
CA MET A 39 6.75 -15.08 0.56
C MET A 39 5.87 -14.88 1.79
N GLY A 40 4.71 -14.27 1.58
CA GLY A 40 3.79 -13.99 2.67
C GLY A 40 2.44 -13.50 2.22
N TYR A 41 1.78 -12.78 3.12
CA TYR A 41 0.48 -12.15 2.88
C TYR A 41 0.58 -10.63 3.01
N LEU A 42 -0.15 -9.91 2.17
CA LEU A 42 -0.47 -8.51 2.39
C LEU A 42 -1.84 -8.44 3.07
N VAL A 43 -1.89 -7.84 4.25
CA VAL A 43 -3.07 -7.76 5.13
C VAL A 43 -3.47 -6.30 5.31
N ALA A 44 -4.77 -6.02 5.26
CA ALA A 44 -5.36 -4.73 5.64
C ALA A 44 -6.61 -4.99 6.48
N ASP A 45 -6.82 -4.22 7.55
CA ASP A 45 -8.01 -4.33 8.41
C ASP A 45 -8.29 -5.77 8.92
N GLY A 46 -7.24 -6.55 9.17
CA GLY A 46 -7.34 -7.95 9.61
C GLY A 46 -7.58 -8.97 8.49
N GLU A 47 -7.82 -8.52 7.27
CA GLU A 47 -8.14 -9.36 6.12
C GLU A 47 -6.94 -9.57 5.20
N VAL A 48 -6.74 -10.81 4.74
CA VAL A 48 -5.73 -11.13 3.72
C VAL A 48 -6.20 -10.58 2.38
N LEU A 49 -5.47 -9.60 1.86
CA LEU A 49 -5.71 -9.03 0.54
C LEU A 49 -5.16 -9.96 -0.54
N CYS A 50 -3.89 -10.34 -0.45
CA CYS A 50 -3.21 -11.14 -1.47
C CYS A 50 -1.92 -11.78 -0.93
N TYR A 51 -1.27 -12.60 -1.76
CA TYR A 51 0.08 -13.10 -1.53
C TYR A 51 1.12 -12.05 -1.91
N THR A 52 2.27 -12.10 -1.24
CA THR A 52 3.45 -11.29 -1.53
C THR A 52 4.64 -12.15 -1.90
N LEU A 53 5.51 -11.61 -2.76
CA LEU A 53 6.79 -12.19 -3.12
C LEU A 53 7.89 -11.12 -3.04
N GLU A 54 8.97 -11.44 -2.35
CA GLU A 54 10.15 -10.60 -2.19
C GLU A 54 11.42 -11.42 -2.49
N LEU A 55 12.54 -10.72 -2.62
CA LEU A 55 13.86 -11.35 -2.63
C LEU A 55 14.15 -12.07 -1.30
N PRO A 56 15.15 -12.95 -1.22
CA PRO A 56 15.64 -13.46 0.06
C PRO A 56 16.25 -12.31 0.89
N TRP A 57 16.38 -12.52 2.20
CA TRP A 57 17.14 -11.59 3.04
C TRP A 57 18.63 -11.68 2.71
N ALA A 58 19.25 -10.53 2.50
CA ALA A 58 20.68 -10.41 2.25
C ALA A 58 21.21 -9.14 2.95
N ASP A 59 20.96 -9.02 4.26
CA ASP A 59 21.46 -7.95 5.13
C ASP A 59 21.17 -6.53 4.62
N ASN A 60 19.96 -6.33 4.07
CA ASN A 60 19.52 -5.09 3.45
C ASN A 60 20.43 -4.60 2.30
N LEU A 61 21.21 -5.49 1.68
CA LEU A 61 22.04 -5.13 0.54
C LEU A 61 21.17 -4.65 -0.62
N ASN A 62 21.60 -3.54 -1.22
CA ASN A 62 20.90 -2.88 -2.30
C ASN A 62 20.68 -3.83 -3.48
N ASN A 63 19.49 -3.78 -4.05
CA ASN A 63 19.07 -4.54 -5.23
C ASN A 63 18.97 -6.06 -5.09
N ILE A 64 19.38 -6.65 -3.96
CA ILE A 64 19.43 -8.11 -3.78
C ILE A 64 18.72 -8.63 -2.52
N SER A 65 18.30 -7.74 -1.61
CA SER A 65 17.62 -8.11 -0.35
C SER A 65 16.14 -7.71 -0.34
N CYS A 66 15.30 -8.51 0.35
CA CYS A 66 14.00 -8.02 0.82
C CYS A 66 14.14 -6.84 1.80
N VAL A 67 13.02 -6.18 2.08
CA VAL A 67 12.95 -4.98 2.92
C VAL A 67 13.19 -5.34 4.39
N PRO A 68 13.94 -4.55 5.19
CA PRO A 68 14.08 -4.82 6.62
C PRO A 68 12.72 -4.80 7.32
N ALA A 69 12.55 -5.64 8.34
CA ALA A 69 11.38 -5.57 9.21
C ALA A 69 11.25 -4.17 9.83
N GLY A 70 10.03 -3.68 9.99
CA GLY A 70 9.78 -2.31 10.43
C GLY A 70 8.50 -1.73 9.82
N ARG A 71 8.18 -0.49 10.22
CA ARG A 71 7.02 0.25 9.71
C ARG A 71 7.48 1.46 8.92
N TYR A 72 6.99 1.55 7.68
CA TYR A 72 7.38 2.57 6.72
C TYR A 72 6.16 3.38 6.29
N ALA A 73 6.35 4.67 6.05
CA ALA A 73 5.34 5.48 5.37
C ALA A 73 5.28 5.09 3.88
N GLY A 74 4.12 5.25 3.28
CA GLY A 74 3.88 4.97 1.87
C GLY A 74 3.34 6.18 1.12
N ILE A 75 3.76 6.34 -0.14
CA ILE A 75 3.21 7.32 -1.08
C ILE A 75 2.70 6.63 -2.34
N LEU A 76 1.68 7.19 -2.97
CA LEU A 76 1.15 6.67 -4.23
C LEU A 76 1.93 7.20 -5.43
N ARG A 77 2.23 6.30 -6.37
CA ARG A 77 2.94 6.60 -7.62
C ARG A 77 2.09 6.16 -8.82
N TYR A 78 1.91 7.05 -9.79
CA TYR A 78 1.08 6.83 -10.99
C TYR A 78 1.88 6.95 -12.29
N ASP A 79 3.19 7.17 -12.18
CA ASP A 79 4.11 7.59 -13.25
C ASP A 79 4.49 6.50 -14.26
N LYS A 80 3.88 5.32 -14.21
CA LYS A 80 4.15 4.19 -15.12
C LYS A 80 2.87 3.54 -15.62
N SER A 81 3.02 2.69 -16.65
CA SER A 81 1.93 2.00 -17.32
C SER A 81 1.11 1.05 -16.43
N ASP A 82 1.67 0.62 -15.29
CA ASP A 82 0.97 -0.12 -14.24
C ASP A 82 0.06 0.78 -13.37
N LYS A 83 0.07 2.09 -13.61
CA LYS A 83 -0.89 3.14 -13.23
C LYS A 83 -1.13 3.41 -11.75
N TRP A 84 -0.63 2.62 -10.80
CA TRP A 84 -0.70 2.94 -9.36
C TRP A 84 0.28 2.03 -8.57
N ARG A 85 1.04 2.55 -7.64
CA ARG A 85 2.00 1.77 -6.82
C ARG A 85 2.11 2.40 -5.45
N ILE A 86 2.34 1.60 -4.42
CA ILE A 86 2.73 2.12 -3.11
C ILE A 86 4.25 2.12 -3.08
N GLN A 87 4.87 3.28 -3.00
CA GLN A 87 6.30 3.43 -2.76
C GLN A 87 6.55 3.64 -1.27
N LEU A 88 7.46 2.86 -0.70
CA LEU A 88 7.90 3.04 0.67
C LEU A 88 8.84 4.24 0.78
N GLU A 89 8.71 4.98 1.87
CA GLU A 89 9.60 6.07 2.24
C GLU A 89 10.58 5.64 3.33
N ASN A 90 11.78 6.23 3.31
CA ASN A 90 12.80 6.06 4.35
C ASN A 90 13.20 4.61 4.63
N VAL A 91 13.18 3.74 3.61
CA VAL A 91 13.81 2.43 3.72
C VAL A 91 15.33 2.64 3.87
N PRO A 92 15.98 2.10 4.92
CA PRO A 92 17.38 2.38 5.20
C PRO A 92 18.29 2.13 3.99
N ASN A 93 19.03 3.15 3.58
CA ASN A 93 19.99 3.13 2.46
C ASN A 93 19.38 2.74 1.09
N ARG A 94 18.05 2.84 0.93
CA ARG A 94 17.31 2.38 -0.25
C ARG A 94 16.30 3.43 -0.71
N THR A 95 16.11 3.50 -2.02
CA THR A 95 15.07 4.32 -2.65
C THR A 95 14.29 3.50 -3.66
N GLY A 96 13.10 3.98 -4.05
CA GLY A 96 12.31 3.34 -5.12
C GLY A 96 11.75 1.96 -4.78
N VAL A 97 11.74 1.55 -3.51
CA VAL A 97 11.14 0.29 -3.07
C VAL A 97 9.62 0.41 -3.15
N GLN A 98 9.00 -0.43 -3.97
CA GLN A 98 7.58 -0.33 -4.31
C GLN A 98 6.85 -1.66 -4.08
N ILE A 99 5.55 -1.59 -3.81
CA ILE A 99 4.61 -2.71 -3.88
C ILE A 99 3.90 -2.61 -5.24
N HIS A 100 4.09 -3.61 -6.10
CA HIS A 100 3.60 -3.55 -7.47
C HIS A 100 3.28 -4.94 -8.05
N ILE A 101 2.68 -4.93 -9.25
CA ILE A 101 2.41 -6.16 -10.01
C ILE A 101 3.70 -6.79 -10.55
N GLY A 102 3.69 -8.11 -10.68
CA GLY A 102 4.76 -8.93 -11.23
C GLY A 102 4.56 -10.37 -10.76
N ASN A 103 5.42 -11.27 -11.19
CA ASN A 103 5.23 -12.70 -11.02
C ASN A 103 6.47 -13.41 -10.46
N TYR A 104 7.68 -12.92 -10.74
CA TYR A 104 8.94 -13.60 -10.40
C TYR A 104 9.96 -12.68 -9.73
N THR A 105 10.80 -13.24 -8.85
CA THR A 105 11.89 -12.50 -8.18
C THR A 105 12.88 -11.86 -9.16
N SER A 106 13.05 -12.42 -10.36
CA SER A 106 13.89 -11.85 -11.43
C SER A 106 13.41 -10.50 -11.96
N GLU A 107 12.15 -10.12 -11.69
CA GLU A 107 11.55 -8.86 -12.14
C GLU A 107 11.75 -7.72 -11.13
N ILE A 108 12.36 -8.00 -9.98
CA ILE A 108 12.54 -7.03 -8.89
C ILE A 108 13.99 -6.93 -8.44
N LYS A 109 14.32 -5.74 -7.93
CA LYS A 109 15.59 -5.45 -7.23
C LYS A 109 15.30 -5.10 -5.77
N GLY A 110 14.42 -5.90 -5.17
CA GLY A 110 13.99 -5.78 -3.77
C GLY A 110 12.73 -4.94 -3.54
N CYS A 111 11.91 -4.74 -4.58
CA CYS A 111 10.49 -4.41 -4.43
C CYS A 111 9.68 -5.60 -3.88
N VAL A 112 8.40 -5.38 -3.63
CA VAL A 112 7.44 -6.43 -3.25
C VAL A 112 6.46 -6.66 -4.40
N LEU A 113 6.38 -7.89 -4.88
CA LEU A 113 5.39 -8.31 -5.84
C LEU A 113 4.13 -8.82 -5.15
N VAL A 114 2.98 -8.64 -5.79
CA VAL A 114 1.68 -9.12 -5.27
C VAL A 114 0.99 -10.05 -6.27
N GLY A 115 0.32 -11.09 -5.76
CA GLY A 115 -0.50 -11.99 -6.58
C GLY A 115 -1.65 -12.63 -5.82
N LYS A 116 -2.68 -13.05 -6.56
CA LYS A 116 -3.87 -13.72 -5.99
C LYS A 116 -3.58 -15.18 -5.69
N GLU A 117 -2.58 -15.74 -6.37
CA GLU A 117 -2.10 -17.11 -6.18
C GLU A 117 -0.58 -17.08 -5.97
N ALA A 118 -0.07 -18.13 -5.31
CA ALA A 118 1.35 -18.31 -5.01
C ALA A 118 1.77 -19.74 -5.34
N GLN A 119 2.98 -19.90 -5.88
CA GLN A 119 3.62 -21.19 -6.09
C GLN A 119 4.95 -21.20 -5.32
N ILE A 120 4.96 -21.86 -4.17
CA ILE A 120 6.09 -21.89 -3.24
C ILE A 120 7.34 -22.50 -3.90
N GLU A 121 7.18 -23.66 -4.54
CA GLU A 121 8.29 -24.39 -5.20
C GLU A 121 8.96 -23.58 -6.31
N HIS A 122 8.23 -22.64 -6.92
CA HIS A 122 8.71 -21.82 -8.03
C HIS A 122 9.06 -20.40 -7.61
N CYS A 123 8.94 -20.04 -6.32
CA CYS A 123 9.10 -18.68 -5.83
C CYS A 123 8.38 -17.65 -6.72
N SER A 124 7.11 -17.92 -7.03
CA SER A 124 6.31 -17.07 -7.94
C SER A 124 4.94 -16.73 -7.35
N VAL A 125 4.42 -15.59 -7.79
CA VAL A 125 3.03 -15.17 -7.57
C VAL A 125 2.34 -15.00 -8.91
N GLN A 126 1.03 -15.23 -8.96
CA GLN A 126 0.25 -15.20 -10.19
C GLN A 126 -1.00 -14.34 -10.04
N ASN A 127 -1.63 -13.99 -11.15
CA ASN A 127 -2.83 -13.15 -11.17
C ASN A 127 -2.61 -11.79 -10.44
N SER A 128 -1.44 -11.18 -10.68
CA SER A 128 -0.97 -9.96 -10.03
C SER A 128 -1.91 -8.77 -10.24
N SER A 129 -2.47 -8.61 -11.43
CA SER A 129 -3.50 -7.58 -11.71
C SER A 129 -4.75 -7.72 -10.83
N GLN A 130 -5.18 -8.94 -10.49
CA GLN A 130 -6.36 -9.15 -9.63
C GLN A 130 -6.05 -8.82 -8.17
N ALA A 131 -4.89 -9.26 -7.66
CA ALA A 131 -4.43 -8.89 -6.31
C ALA A 131 -4.30 -7.38 -6.18
N TYR A 132 -3.73 -6.76 -7.21
CA TYR A 132 -3.55 -5.34 -7.29
C TYR A 132 -4.85 -4.54 -7.28
N LEU A 133 -5.87 -4.98 -8.03
CA LEU A 133 -7.21 -4.38 -7.97
C LEU A 133 -7.82 -4.50 -6.57
N LYS A 134 -7.60 -5.62 -5.87
CA LYS A 134 -8.08 -5.81 -4.49
C LYS A 134 -7.43 -4.83 -3.51
N ILE A 135 -6.13 -4.56 -3.64
CA ILE A 135 -5.44 -3.54 -2.83
C ILE A 135 -5.98 -2.14 -3.14
N LYS A 136 -6.15 -1.81 -4.42
CA LYS A 136 -6.74 -0.53 -4.82
C LYS A 136 -8.14 -0.36 -4.24
N LYS A 137 -9.00 -1.38 -4.36
CA LYS A 137 -10.34 -1.36 -3.77
C LYS A 137 -10.28 -1.14 -2.26
N ALA A 138 -9.37 -1.79 -1.54
CA ALA A 138 -9.19 -1.57 -0.10
C ALA A 138 -8.75 -0.13 0.22
N PHE A 139 -7.84 0.46 -0.58
CA PHE A 139 -7.42 1.84 -0.39
C PHE A 139 -8.55 2.84 -0.73
N TYR A 140 -9.21 2.69 -1.88
CA TYR A 140 -10.20 3.65 -2.39
C TYR A 140 -11.61 3.45 -1.82
N GLY A 141 -11.92 2.27 -1.28
CA GLY A 141 -13.28 1.87 -0.87
C GLY A 141 -14.24 1.57 -2.04
N SER A 142 -13.76 1.59 -3.28
CA SER A 142 -14.57 1.38 -4.50
C SER A 142 -13.72 0.82 -5.64
N ASP A 143 -14.34 0.06 -6.53
CA ASP A 143 -13.74 -0.38 -7.80
C ASP A 143 -13.65 0.75 -8.83
N THR A 144 -14.44 1.81 -8.66
CA THR A 144 -14.54 2.97 -9.55
C THR A 144 -14.37 4.28 -8.78
N PRO A 145 -13.16 4.58 -8.26
CA PRO A 145 -12.92 5.79 -7.49
C PRO A 145 -13.08 7.04 -8.34
N SER A 146 -13.84 8.03 -7.84
CA SER A 146 -13.96 9.36 -8.44
C SER A 146 -12.91 10.35 -7.93
N SER A 147 -12.21 10.02 -6.83
CA SER A 147 -11.15 10.83 -6.23
C SER A 147 -10.17 9.96 -5.45
N THR A 148 -8.99 10.52 -5.12
CA THR A 148 -8.02 9.86 -4.24
C THR A 148 -8.22 10.31 -2.80
N PRO A 149 -8.53 9.39 -1.85
CA PRO A 149 -8.63 9.73 -0.45
C PRO A 149 -7.35 10.34 0.09
N ASN A 150 -7.47 11.43 0.85
CA ASN A 150 -6.37 12.00 1.60
C ASN A 150 -6.20 11.26 2.93
N LYS A 151 -5.65 10.04 2.89
CA LYS A 151 -5.29 9.26 4.08
C LYS A 151 -3.82 8.84 4.03
N PRO A 152 -3.11 8.89 5.17
CA PRO A 152 -1.74 8.39 5.23
C PRO A 152 -1.72 6.88 4.98
N ILE A 153 -0.64 6.39 4.37
CA ILE A 153 -0.40 4.97 4.13
C ILE A 153 0.77 4.53 4.97
N PHE A 154 0.63 3.40 5.64
CA PHE A 154 1.72 2.77 6.37
C PHE A 154 1.81 1.29 6.03
N VAL A 155 3.04 0.79 5.89
CA VAL A 155 3.31 -0.61 5.59
C VAL A 155 4.24 -1.16 6.67
N THR A 156 3.76 -2.17 7.39
CA THR A 156 4.54 -2.88 8.41
C THR A 156 5.01 -4.22 7.85
N PHE A 157 6.32 -4.48 7.90
CA PHE A 157 6.91 -5.76 7.56
C PHE A 157 7.12 -6.57 8.84
N LYS A 158 6.50 -7.75 8.91
CA LYS A 158 6.58 -8.71 10.02
C LYS A 158 7.15 -10.03 9.53
#